data_AF-A0A3B0Z988-F1
#
_entry.id   AF-A0A3B0Z988-F1
#
_cell.length_a   1.000
_cell.length_b   1.000
_cell.length_c   1.000
_cell.angle_alpha   90.00
_cell.angle_beta   90.00
_cell.angle_gamma   90.00
#
_symmetry.space_group_name_H-M   'P 1'
#
loop_
_entity.id
_entity.type
_entity.pdbx_description
1 polymer ?
#
loop_
_entity_poly.entity_id
_entity_poly.type
_entity_poly.pdbx_seq_one_letter_code
_entity_poly.pdbx_strand_id
1 'polypeptide(L)'
;MSHMSYQTSHTSITAIRQTFLDYFSRKGHEVVASSSLVPGNDPTLLFTNAGMVQFKDTFLGNEKRSYVRATSSQRCVRAGGKHNDLENVGYTARHHTFFEMLGNFSFGDYFKREAIRYAWEFLTEVVQLPPERLWVTVFDEDAETEDIWLKEIGVDPTRFSRIGAKDNFWSMGNTGPCGPCTEIFYDHGAHVAGGPPGTAEEDGDRYIEIWNLVFMQYDRDDSGELTPLPRPSVDTGMGLERLAAILQGVHSNYEIDLFQALIKAAAAVTNTQDLENNSLRVIADHIRACA
;
A
#
# COMPACT_ATOMS: atom_id res chain seq x y z
N MET A 1 13.45 -28.63 -29.39
CA MET A 1 13.51 -28.06 -28.02
C MET A 1 12.31 -27.15 -27.89
N SER A 2 11.30 -27.62 -27.16
CA SER A 2 9.99 -27.00 -27.03
C SER A 2 10.09 -25.69 -26.26
N HIS A 3 9.65 -24.58 -26.87
CA HIS A 3 9.31 -23.37 -26.16
C HIS A 3 8.13 -23.66 -25.23
N MET A 4 8.39 -23.69 -23.92
CA MET A 4 7.33 -23.54 -22.92
C MET A 4 6.91 -22.07 -22.95
N SER A 5 5.79 -21.82 -23.62
CA SER A 5 4.98 -20.63 -23.38
C SER A 5 4.56 -20.65 -21.91
N TYR A 6 5.05 -19.70 -21.11
CA TYR A 6 4.46 -19.41 -19.81
C TYR A 6 3.04 -18.90 -20.06
N GLN A 7 2.05 -19.77 -19.84
CA GLN A 7 0.69 -19.30 -19.59
C GLN A 7 0.73 -18.58 -18.25
N THR A 8 0.79 -17.25 -18.27
CA THR A 8 0.39 -16.42 -17.14
C THR A 8 -1.04 -16.81 -16.80
N SER A 9 -1.23 -17.59 -15.73
CA SER A 9 -2.54 -17.69 -15.12
C SER A 9 -2.94 -16.26 -14.75
N HIS A 10 -3.95 -15.70 -15.40
CA HIS A 10 -4.48 -14.39 -15.04
C HIS A 10 -5.02 -14.46 -13.61
N THR A 11 -4.19 -14.09 -12.64
CA THR A 11 -4.57 -14.05 -11.23
C THR A 11 -5.52 -12.87 -11.04
N SER A 12 -6.79 -13.16 -10.76
CA SER A 12 -7.79 -12.11 -10.54
C SER A 12 -7.46 -11.30 -9.29
N ILE A 13 -7.91 -10.04 -9.25
CA ILE A 13 -7.69 -9.18 -8.06
C ILE A 13 -8.23 -9.83 -6.78
N THR A 14 -9.30 -10.62 -6.89
CA THR A 14 -9.86 -11.39 -5.78
C THR A 14 -8.94 -12.49 -5.29
N ALA A 15 -8.29 -13.22 -6.20
CA ALA A 15 -7.30 -14.23 -5.82
C ALA A 15 -6.06 -13.60 -5.18
N ILE A 16 -5.63 -12.43 -5.67
CA ILE A 16 -4.49 -11.67 -5.08
C ILE A 16 -4.81 -11.27 -3.65
N ARG A 17 -5.99 -10.68 -3.41
CA ARG A 17 -6.47 -10.33 -2.06
C ARG A 17 -6.45 -11.54 -1.13
N GLN A 18 -7.03 -12.66 -1.56
CA GLN A 18 -7.10 -13.86 -0.72
C GLN A 18 -5.70 -14.43 -0.43
N THR A 19 -4.80 -14.42 -1.41
CA THR A 19 -3.42 -14.89 -1.25
C THR A 19 -2.68 -14.12 -0.15
N PHE A 20 -2.88 -12.80 -0.08
CA PHE A 20 -2.32 -11.95 0.97
C PHE A 20 -2.86 -12.32 2.36
N LEU A 21 -4.18 -12.42 2.50
CA LEU A 21 -4.82 -12.75 3.79
C LEU A 21 -4.42 -14.16 4.26
N ASP A 22 -4.37 -15.13 3.36
CA ASP A 22 -3.97 -16.51 3.67
C ASP A 22 -2.48 -16.60 4.05
N TYR A 23 -1.62 -15.81 3.40
CA TYR A 23 -0.21 -15.72 3.74
C TYR A 23 -0.02 -15.27 5.19
N PHE A 24 -0.62 -14.15 5.59
CA PHE A 24 -0.50 -13.65 6.96
C PHE A 24 -1.25 -14.51 7.98
N SER A 25 -2.39 -15.10 7.62
CA SER A 25 -3.08 -16.07 8.47
C SER A 25 -2.17 -17.26 8.82
N ARG A 26 -1.42 -17.80 7.84
CA ARG A 26 -0.43 -18.87 8.08
C ARG A 26 0.77 -18.43 8.95
N LYS A 27 1.06 -17.13 9.03
CA LYS A 27 2.05 -16.53 9.94
C LYS A 27 1.45 -16.20 11.32
N GLY A 28 0.20 -16.60 11.58
CA GLY A 28 -0.49 -16.47 12.85
C GLY A 28 -1.25 -15.16 13.04
N HIS A 29 -1.43 -14.36 12.00
CA HIS A 29 -2.23 -13.14 12.06
C HIS A 29 -3.73 -13.45 12.09
N GLU A 30 -4.45 -12.77 12.97
CA GLU A 30 -5.92 -12.79 12.95
C GLU A 30 -6.42 -12.09 11.68
N VAL A 31 -7.25 -12.74 10.88
CA VAL A 31 -7.87 -12.12 9.70
C VAL A 31 -9.05 -11.27 10.17
N VAL A 32 -8.88 -9.95 10.14
CA VAL A 32 -9.88 -8.98 10.62
C VAL A 32 -10.63 -8.39 9.42
N ALA A 33 -11.95 -8.34 9.53
CA ALA A 33 -12.79 -7.72 8.51
C ALA A 33 -12.48 -6.22 8.35
N SER A 34 -12.65 -5.71 7.14
CA SER A 34 -12.51 -4.29 6.87
C SER A 34 -13.57 -3.47 7.61
N SER A 35 -13.14 -2.39 8.28
CA SER A 35 -14.03 -1.45 8.96
C SER A 35 -14.80 -0.56 7.98
N SER A 36 -15.82 0.13 8.50
CA SER A 36 -16.58 1.15 7.76
C SER A 36 -15.67 2.22 7.16
N LEU A 37 -16.11 2.83 6.05
CA LEU A 37 -15.50 4.04 5.50
C LEU A 37 -15.75 5.27 6.37
N VAL A 38 -16.83 5.27 7.16
CA VAL A 38 -17.12 6.32 8.15
C VAL A 38 -16.58 5.85 9.51
N PRO A 39 -15.54 6.49 10.06
CA PRO A 39 -15.01 6.15 11.37
C PRO A 39 -16.06 6.37 12.46
N GLY A 40 -16.26 5.39 13.34
CA GLY A 40 -17.29 5.49 14.39
C GLY A 40 -16.92 6.44 15.53
N ASN A 41 -15.64 6.48 15.92
CA ASN A 41 -15.17 7.13 17.15
C ASN A 41 -13.97 8.06 16.93
N ASP A 42 -13.72 8.51 15.70
CA ASP A 42 -12.60 9.41 15.42
C ASP A 42 -13.07 10.70 14.72
N PRO A 43 -13.26 11.82 15.46
CA PRO A 43 -13.72 13.07 14.89
C PRO A 43 -12.65 13.78 14.04
N THR A 44 -11.41 13.28 14.03
CA THR A 44 -10.29 13.88 13.28
C THR A 44 -10.21 13.37 11.84
N LEU A 45 -10.93 12.29 11.51
CA LEU A 45 -10.96 11.68 10.19
C LEU A 45 -12.32 11.81 9.52
N LEU A 46 -12.31 12.27 8.27
CA LEU A 46 -13.50 12.31 7.43
C LEU A 46 -13.90 10.90 6.95
N PHE A 47 -12.92 10.17 6.42
CA PHE A 47 -13.08 8.78 5.97
C PHE A 47 -11.90 7.92 6.42
N THR A 48 -12.14 6.61 6.51
CA THR A 48 -11.07 5.62 6.68
C THR A 48 -10.13 5.67 5.46
N ASN A 49 -8.90 6.12 5.67
CA ASN A 49 -7.90 6.35 4.62
C ASN A 49 -6.75 5.32 4.61
N ALA A 50 -6.72 4.43 5.61
CA ALA A 50 -5.69 3.42 5.83
C ALA A 50 -6.23 2.20 6.61
N GLY A 51 -5.53 1.06 6.52
CA GLY A 51 -5.85 -0.15 7.27
C GLY A 51 -5.77 0.01 8.79
N MET A 52 -4.83 0.83 9.26
CA MET A 52 -4.56 1.04 10.68
C MET A 52 -5.64 1.79 11.46
N VAL A 53 -6.56 2.49 10.77
CA VAL A 53 -7.54 3.37 11.42
C VAL A 53 -8.39 2.63 12.46
N GLN A 54 -8.83 1.41 12.15
CA GLN A 54 -9.62 0.57 13.07
C GLN A 54 -8.81 -0.01 14.25
N PHE A 55 -7.49 0.19 14.25
CA PHE A 55 -6.56 -0.27 15.27
C PHE A 55 -5.88 0.89 16.01
N LYS A 56 -6.29 2.15 15.77
CA LYS A 56 -5.70 3.36 16.39
C LYS A 56 -5.56 3.22 17.90
N ASP A 57 -6.64 2.87 18.60
CA ASP A 57 -6.61 2.69 20.06
C ASP A 57 -5.77 1.50 20.52
N THR A 58 -5.61 0.48 19.68
CA THR A 58 -4.72 -0.64 19.97
C THR A 58 -3.26 -0.19 19.89
N PHE A 59 -2.88 0.62 18.90
CA PHE A 59 -1.52 1.21 18.81
C PHE A 59 -1.22 2.17 19.96
N LEU A 60 -2.21 2.97 20.39
CA LEU A 60 -2.10 3.87 21.54
C LEU A 60 -2.06 3.12 22.88
N GLY A 61 -2.40 1.82 22.91
CA GLY A 61 -2.47 1.01 24.13
C GLY A 61 -3.75 1.23 24.96
N ASN A 62 -4.73 1.97 24.41
CA ASN A 62 -6.03 2.23 25.03
C ASN A 62 -7.00 1.04 24.88
N GLU A 63 -6.77 0.19 23.89
CA GLU A 63 -7.58 -0.99 23.61
C GLU A 63 -6.71 -2.27 23.65
N LYS A 64 -7.23 -3.31 24.29
CA LYS A 64 -6.61 -4.64 24.28
C LYS A 64 -7.44 -5.61 23.46
N ARG A 65 -6.85 -6.15 22.39
CA ARG A 65 -7.41 -7.23 21.58
C ARG A 65 -7.03 -8.61 22.14
N SER A 66 -7.77 -9.64 21.73
CA SER A 66 -7.45 -11.05 22.05
C SER A 66 -6.25 -11.58 21.26
N TYR A 67 -5.84 -10.86 20.22
CA TYR A 67 -4.70 -11.14 19.35
C TYR A 67 -3.69 -9.98 19.40
N VAL A 68 -2.43 -10.30 19.11
CA VAL A 68 -1.31 -9.32 19.09
C VAL A 68 -0.81 -9.03 17.67
N ARG A 69 -1.37 -9.70 16.67
CA ARG A 69 -1.08 -9.54 15.25
C ARG A 69 -2.35 -9.72 14.43
N ALA A 70 -2.53 -8.93 13.38
CA ALA A 70 -3.75 -8.95 12.55
C ALA A 70 -3.42 -8.70 11.08
N THR A 71 -4.32 -9.11 10.18
CA THR A 71 -4.24 -8.78 8.76
C THR A 71 -5.63 -8.42 8.23
N SER A 72 -5.70 -7.49 7.27
CA SER A 72 -6.97 -7.08 6.65
C SER A 72 -6.77 -6.61 5.20
N SER A 73 -7.87 -6.58 4.45
CA SER A 73 -7.98 -5.85 3.17
C SER A 73 -8.96 -4.70 3.38
N GLN A 74 -8.45 -3.53 3.77
CA GLN A 74 -9.26 -2.39 4.18
C GLN A 74 -9.73 -1.60 2.96
N ARG A 75 -11.04 -1.36 2.84
CA ARG A 75 -11.58 -0.35 1.93
C ARG A 75 -11.22 1.05 2.42
N CYS A 76 -10.60 1.85 1.56
CA CYS A 76 -10.09 3.18 1.89
C CYS A 76 -10.69 4.22 0.96
N VAL A 77 -10.93 5.42 1.49
CA VAL A 77 -11.26 6.61 0.68
C VAL A 77 -10.26 7.73 0.98
N ARG A 78 -9.66 8.29 -0.07
CA ARG A 78 -8.75 9.45 -0.04
C ARG A 78 -9.29 10.58 -0.92
N ALA A 79 -10.38 11.18 -0.47
CA ALA A 79 -11.07 12.28 -1.17
C ALA A 79 -11.19 13.54 -0.30
N GLY A 80 -10.30 13.70 0.69
CA GLY A 80 -10.31 14.86 1.60
C GLY A 80 -9.43 14.67 2.83
N GLY A 81 -9.17 15.77 3.54
CA GLY A 81 -8.27 15.78 4.68
C GLY A 81 -6.80 15.73 4.24
N LYS A 82 -5.95 15.09 5.06
CA LYS A 82 -4.49 15.03 4.83
C LYS A 82 -4.11 14.23 3.58
N HIS A 83 -4.84 13.16 3.28
CA HIS A 83 -4.62 12.32 2.12
C HIS A 83 -5.79 12.53 1.15
N ASN A 84 -5.54 13.30 0.09
CA ASN A 84 -6.54 13.64 -0.92
C ASN A 84 -6.00 13.41 -2.33
N ASP A 85 -6.50 12.38 -2.98
CA ASP A 85 -6.10 11.95 -4.32
C ASP A 85 -7.14 12.31 -5.39
N LEU A 86 -8.21 13.04 -5.03
CA LEU A 86 -9.33 13.33 -5.92
C LEU A 86 -8.90 13.95 -7.26
N GLU A 87 -8.02 14.94 -7.23
CA GLU A 87 -7.55 15.65 -8.43
C GLU A 87 -6.59 14.80 -9.30
N ASN A 88 -6.06 13.69 -8.76
CA ASN A 88 -5.14 12.80 -9.47
C ASN A 88 -5.87 11.69 -10.26
N VAL A 89 -7.15 11.44 -9.94
CA VAL A 89 -7.96 10.38 -10.54
C VAL A 89 -8.21 10.66 -12.03
N GLY A 90 -7.96 9.65 -12.86
CA GLY A 90 -8.09 9.75 -14.32
C GLY A 90 -6.90 10.42 -15.03
N TYR A 91 -5.97 11.02 -14.29
CA TYR A 91 -4.77 11.66 -14.85
C TYR A 91 -3.48 10.86 -14.62
N THR A 92 -3.46 10.01 -13.59
CA THR A 92 -2.32 9.13 -13.27
C THR A 92 -2.73 7.66 -13.37
N ALA A 93 -1.76 6.77 -13.52
CA ALA A 93 -2.00 5.33 -13.64
C ALA A 93 -2.35 4.64 -12.30
N ARG A 94 -2.11 5.32 -11.17
CA ARG A 94 -1.96 4.69 -9.84
C ARG A 94 -2.86 5.22 -8.72
N HIS A 95 -3.58 6.33 -8.94
CA HIS A 95 -4.40 6.98 -7.92
C HIS A 95 -5.90 6.72 -8.11
N HIS A 96 -6.58 6.56 -6.99
CA HIS A 96 -8.01 6.31 -6.87
C HIS A 96 -8.59 7.10 -5.69
N THR A 97 -9.87 7.46 -5.74
CA THR A 97 -10.56 7.92 -4.54
C THR A 97 -10.83 6.75 -3.61
N PHE A 98 -11.34 5.64 -4.14
CA PHE A 98 -11.58 4.39 -3.43
C PHE A 98 -10.60 3.31 -3.86
N PHE A 99 -9.95 2.66 -2.90
CA PHE A 99 -9.03 1.56 -3.15
C PHE A 99 -9.03 0.59 -1.97
N GLU A 100 -8.39 -0.56 -2.15
CA GLU A 100 -8.17 -1.50 -1.06
C GLU A 100 -6.71 -1.51 -0.60
N MET A 101 -6.52 -1.42 0.71
CA MET A 101 -5.22 -1.49 1.35
C MET A 101 -5.08 -2.85 2.05
N LEU A 102 -4.16 -3.67 1.53
CA LEU A 102 -3.72 -4.92 2.15
C LEU A 102 -2.74 -4.59 3.27
N GLY A 103 -3.04 -5.00 4.50
CA GLY A 103 -2.20 -4.69 5.66
C GLY A 103 -1.95 -5.86 6.59
N ASN A 104 -0.75 -5.90 7.17
CA ASN A 104 -0.43 -6.70 8.34
C ASN A 104 -0.03 -5.78 9.50
N PHE A 105 -0.50 -6.10 10.70
CA PHE A 105 -0.35 -5.26 11.88
C PHE A 105 0.29 -6.07 13.01
N SER A 106 1.20 -5.45 13.74
CA SER A 106 1.83 -5.98 14.96
C SER A 106 1.57 -5.01 16.10
N PHE A 107 0.99 -5.51 17.19
CA PHE A 107 0.64 -4.71 18.37
C PHE A 107 1.59 -5.03 19.53
N GLY A 108 2.84 -4.56 19.42
CA GLY A 108 3.91 -4.91 20.36
C GLY A 108 4.31 -6.38 20.34
N ASP A 109 4.28 -7.02 19.16
CA ASP A 109 4.68 -8.41 18.93
C ASP A 109 6.03 -8.47 18.20
N TYR A 110 6.02 -8.46 16.86
CA TYR A 110 7.21 -8.36 16.03
C TYR A 110 7.44 -6.92 15.55
N PHE A 111 8.65 -6.61 15.07
CA PHE A 111 9.00 -5.26 14.65
C PHE A 111 9.71 -5.25 13.29
N LYS A 112 10.66 -4.34 13.07
CA LYS A 112 11.31 -4.06 11.78
C LYS A 112 11.77 -5.30 11.03
N ARG A 113 12.60 -6.14 11.67
CA ARG A 113 13.24 -7.31 11.03
C ARG A 113 12.21 -8.28 10.46
N GLU A 114 11.24 -8.72 11.27
CA GLU A 114 10.20 -9.64 10.84
C GLU A 114 9.23 -9.00 9.84
N ALA A 115 8.88 -7.72 10.02
CA ALA A 115 8.00 -7.00 9.09
C ALA A 115 8.60 -6.96 7.68
N ILE A 116 9.89 -6.59 7.58
CA ILE A 116 10.64 -6.55 6.32
C ILE A 116 10.74 -7.95 5.71
N ARG A 117 11.06 -8.97 6.52
CA ARG A 117 11.12 -10.36 6.04
C ARG A 117 9.79 -10.85 5.50
N TYR A 118 8.68 -10.56 6.19
CA TYR A 118 7.35 -10.95 5.72
C TYR A 118 6.98 -10.28 4.40
N ALA A 119 7.26 -8.99 4.25
CA ALA A 119 6.98 -8.28 3.02
C ALA A 119 7.83 -8.81 1.86
N TRP A 120 9.13 -9.00 2.09
CA TRP A 120 10.05 -9.51 1.08
C TRP A 120 9.73 -10.95 0.64
N GLU A 121 9.47 -11.85 1.60
CA GLU A 121 9.04 -13.24 1.34
C GLU A 121 7.74 -13.25 0.52
N PHE A 122 6.74 -12.44 0.91
CA PHE A 122 5.50 -12.36 0.15
C PHE A 122 5.74 -11.92 -1.30
N LEU A 123 6.46 -10.83 -1.50
CA LEU A 123 6.70 -10.27 -2.83
C LEU A 123 7.52 -11.20 -3.72
N THR A 124 8.61 -11.78 -3.20
CA THR A 124 9.60 -12.49 -4.02
C THR A 124 9.39 -14.00 -4.08
N GLU A 125 8.79 -14.61 -3.06
CA GLU A 125 8.59 -16.06 -2.98
C GLU A 125 7.12 -16.45 -3.23
N VAL A 126 6.16 -15.70 -2.69
CA VAL A 126 4.73 -16.05 -2.80
C VAL A 126 4.13 -15.57 -4.11
N VAL A 127 4.26 -14.28 -4.41
CA VAL A 127 3.75 -13.71 -5.68
C VAL A 127 4.83 -13.61 -6.77
N GLN A 128 6.06 -14.05 -6.45
CA GLN A 128 7.14 -14.29 -7.40
C GLN A 128 7.54 -13.07 -8.25
N LEU A 129 7.49 -11.86 -7.67
CA LEU A 129 8.04 -10.69 -8.30
C LEU A 129 9.56 -10.82 -8.45
N PRO A 130 10.12 -10.44 -9.62
CA PRO A 130 11.56 -10.43 -9.83
C PRO A 130 12.23 -9.44 -8.86
N PRO A 131 13.10 -9.90 -7.93
CA PRO A 131 13.74 -9.04 -6.94
C PRO A 131 14.52 -7.87 -7.56
N GLU A 132 15.05 -8.07 -8.77
CA GLU A 132 15.79 -7.05 -9.52
C GLU A 132 14.95 -5.85 -9.99
N ARG A 133 13.61 -5.97 -9.94
CA ARG A 133 12.67 -4.87 -10.22
C ARG A 133 12.17 -4.19 -8.96
N LEU A 134 12.56 -4.64 -7.77
CA LEU A 134 12.16 -4.03 -6.51
C LEU A 134 13.17 -2.98 -6.09
N TRP A 135 12.67 -1.80 -5.71
CA TRP A 135 13.45 -0.71 -5.15
C TRP A 135 12.96 -0.43 -3.73
N VAL A 136 13.86 -0.12 -2.81
CA VAL A 136 13.53 0.13 -1.40
C VAL A 136 13.90 1.55 -0.99
N THR A 137 13.04 2.19 -0.21
CA THR A 137 13.36 3.45 0.48
C THR A 137 13.40 3.24 1.99
N VAL A 138 14.25 4.00 2.69
CA VAL A 138 14.26 4.06 4.16
C VAL A 138 14.32 5.51 4.61
N PHE A 139 13.83 5.77 5.82
CA PHE A 139 14.09 7.04 6.49
C PHE A 139 15.59 7.23 6.71
N ASP A 140 16.13 8.39 6.33
CA ASP A 140 17.57 8.69 6.37
C ASP A 140 18.18 8.66 7.78
N GLU A 141 17.37 8.80 8.82
CA GLU A 141 17.79 8.66 10.22
C GLU A 141 17.56 7.23 10.80
N ASP A 142 17.09 6.26 10.02
CA ASP A 142 16.81 4.88 10.46
C ASP A 142 17.86 3.86 9.99
N ALA A 143 19.04 3.91 10.62
CA ALA A 143 20.16 3.00 10.31
C ALA A 143 19.86 1.52 10.59
N GLU A 144 18.93 1.20 11.50
CA GLU A 144 18.54 -0.18 11.80
C GLU A 144 17.80 -0.81 10.61
N THR A 145 16.84 -0.08 10.06
CA THR A 145 16.06 -0.51 8.89
C THR A 145 16.95 -0.65 7.65
N GLU A 146 17.89 0.28 7.46
CA GLU A 146 18.92 0.19 6.41
C GLU A 146 19.74 -1.10 6.53
N ASP A 147 20.22 -1.41 7.73
CA ASP A 147 21.04 -2.59 7.98
C ASP A 147 20.28 -3.88 7.70
N ILE A 148 19.00 -3.96 8.05
CA ILE A 148 18.15 -5.12 7.73
C ILE A 148 18.07 -5.32 6.22
N TRP A 149 17.78 -4.27 5.45
CA TRP A 149 17.66 -4.37 4.00
C TRP A 149 18.99 -4.73 3.32
N LEU A 150 20.07 -4.01 3.64
CA LEU A 150 21.34 -4.17 2.94
C LEU A 150 22.14 -5.40 3.39
N LYS A 151 22.08 -5.76 4.68
CA LYS A 151 22.93 -6.82 5.24
C LYS A 151 22.18 -8.14 5.46
N GLU A 152 20.90 -8.09 5.84
CA GLU A 152 20.13 -9.31 6.12
C GLU A 152 19.32 -9.80 4.91
N ILE A 153 18.55 -8.91 4.28
CA ILE A 153 17.79 -9.23 3.06
C ILE A 153 18.74 -9.30 1.85
N GLY A 154 19.73 -8.40 1.81
CA GLY A 154 20.72 -8.35 0.74
C GLY A 154 20.18 -7.69 -0.52
N VAL A 155 19.34 -6.66 -0.39
CA VAL A 155 18.93 -5.87 -1.55
C VAL A 155 20.14 -5.17 -2.16
N ASP A 156 20.13 -5.02 -3.48
CA ASP A 156 21.20 -4.35 -4.19
C ASP A 156 21.27 -2.87 -3.75
N PRO A 157 22.42 -2.38 -3.25
CA PRO A 157 22.56 -0.99 -2.83
C PRO A 157 22.27 0.04 -3.92
N THR A 158 22.30 -0.36 -5.21
CA THR A 158 21.94 0.49 -6.34
C THR A 158 20.43 0.63 -6.57
N ARG A 159 19.61 -0.14 -5.84
CA ARG A 159 18.14 -0.11 -5.83
C ARG A 159 17.60 0.27 -4.44
N PHE A 160 18.32 1.16 -3.77
CA PHE A 160 18.06 1.56 -2.41
C PHE A 160 18.24 3.08 -2.27
N SER A 161 17.25 3.75 -1.69
CA SER A 161 17.30 5.19 -1.44
C SER A 161 17.12 5.51 0.05
N ARG A 162 17.87 6.49 0.53
CA ARG A 162 17.64 7.13 1.84
C ARG A 162 16.85 8.40 1.58
N ILE A 163 15.71 8.55 2.23
CA ILE A 163 14.76 9.63 1.99
C ILE A 163 14.42 10.29 3.33
N GLY A 164 14.25 11.61 3.30
CA GLY A 164 13.92 12.38 4.49
C GLY A 164 12.47 12.18 4.96
N ALA A 165 12.10 12.89 6.02
CA ALA A 165 10.82 12.73 6.71
C ALA A 165 9.57 13.06 5.88
N LYS A 166 9.72 13.71 4.72
CA LYS A 166 8.58 14.06 3.85
C LYS A 166 7.84 12.80 3.40
N ASP A 167 8.57 11.77 2.99
CA ASP A 167 8.01 10.56 2.38
C ASP A 167 8.22 9.33 3.28
N ASN A 168 9.34 9.25 4.00
CA ASN A 168 9.66 8.10 4.87
C ASN A 168 9.36 8.33 6.37
N PHE A 169 8.49 9.29 6.70
CA PHE A 169 7.90 9.41 8.05
C PHE A 169 6.38 9.48 7.94
N TRP A 170 5.71 8.36 8.21
CA TRP A 170 4.27 8.24 8.02
C TRP A 170 3.49 8.72 9.24
N SER A 171 2.35 9.35 9.00
CA SER A 171 1.41 9.77 10.06
C SER A 171 -0.03 9.75 9.56
N MET A 172 -0.95 9.22 10.37
CA MET A 172 -2.36 9.00 10.04
C MET A 172 -3.13 10.28 9.68
N GLY A 173 -2.83 11.34 10.41
CA GLY A 173 -3.46 12.65 10.29
C GLY A 173 -2.50 13.74 10.78
N ASN A 174 -3.07 14.85 11.25
CA ASN A 174 -2.29 15.88 11.94
C ASN A 174 -1.85 15.41 13.34
N THR A 175 -2.62 14.50 13.94
CA THR A 175 -2.35 13.84 15.23
C THR A 175 -2.49 12.32 15.11
N GLY A 176 -2.09 11.61 16.16
CA GLY A 176 -2.22 10.16 16.28
C GLY A 176 -0.91 9.38 16.06
N PRO A 177 -1.02 8.04 16.02
CA PRO A 177 0.13 7.16 15.81
C PRO A 177 0.90 7.45 14.52
N CYS A 178 2.23 7.49 14.63
CA CYS A 178 3.15 7.78 13.56
C CYS A 178 4.55 7.18 13.80
N GLY A 179 5.40 7.22 12.78
CA GLY A 179 6.77 6.76 12.88
C GLY A 179 7.51 6.72 11.55
N PRO A 180 8.81 6.40 11.57
CA PRO A 180 9.58 6.17 10.35
C PRO A 180 9.03 4.97 9.60
N CYS A 181 9.17 4.99 8.28
CA CYS A 181 8.75 3.88 7.43
C CYS A 181 9.79 3.53 6.37
N THR A 182 9.64 2.33 5.82
CA THR A 182 10.35 1.87 4.63
C THR A 182 9.32 1.49 3.59
N GLU A 183 9.57 1.82 2.33
CA GLU A 183 8.65 1.55 1.25
C GLU A 183 9.32 0.69 0.19
N ILE A 184 8.52 -0.15 -0.46
CA ILE A 184 8.93 -1.01 -1.55
C ILE A 184 8.23 -0.50 -2.81
N PHE A 185 9.02 -0.27 -3.86
CA PHE A 185 8.60 0.18 -5.18
C PHE A 185 8.87 -0.90 -6.22
N TYR A 186 8.10 -0.89 -7.31
CA TYR A 186 8.31 -1.77 -8.45
C TYR A 186 8.67 -0.96 -9.71
N ASP A 187 9.76 -1.34 -10.39
CA ASP A 187 10.17 -0.78 -11.68
C ASP A 187 9.38 -1.42 -12.82
N HIS A 188 8.44 -0.67 -13.41
CA HIS A 188 7.69 -1.09 -14.59
C HIS A 188 8.56 -1.12 -15.87
N GLY A 189 9.76 -0.56 -15.84
CA GLY A 189 10.78 -0.62 -16.87
C GLY A 189 11.00 0.69 -17.61
N ALA A 190 12.13 0.78 -18.32
CA ALA A 190 12.60 2.01 -18.96
C ALA A 190 11.72 2.56 -20.11
N HIS A 191 10.67 1.84 -20.51
CA HIS A 191 9.69 2.32 -21.49
C HIS A 191 8.63 3.24 -20.86
N VAL A 192 8.54 3.27 -19.52
CA VAL A 192 7.70 4.20 -18.76
C VAL A 192 8.56 5.36 -18.27
N ALA A 193 8.04 6.58 -18.35
CA ALA A 193 8.74 7.77 -17.86
C ALA A 193 8.75 7.83 -16.32
N GLY A 194 9.88 8.27 -15.75
CA GLY A 194 10.07 8.42 -14.31
C GLY A 194 11.43 7.90 -13.84
N GLY A 195 11.89 8.43 -12.72
CA GLY A 195 13.12 8.04 -12.03
C GLY A 195 12.82 7.32 -10.72
N PRO A 196 13.84 6.69 -10.11
CA PRO A 196 13.68 6.04 -8.81
C PRO A 196 13.36 7.07 -7.71
N PRO A 197 12.80 6.62 -6.58
CA PRO A 197 12.49 7.50 -5.45
C PRO A 197 13.75 8.21 -4.92
N GLY A 198 13.61 9.50 -4.59
CA GLY A 198 14.71 10.39 -4.21
C GLY A 198 15.35 11.14 -5.37
N THR A 199 14.79 11.05 -6.59
CA THR A 199 15.27 11.77 -7.77
C THR A 199 14.26 12.83 -8.22
N ALA A 200 14.70 13.79 -9.05
CA ALA A 200 13.80 14.81 -9.58
C ALA A 200 12.66 14.26 -10.48
N GLU A 201 12.75 13.00 -10.90
CA GLU A 201 11.79 12.33 -11.76
C GLU A 201 10.92 11.30 -10.98
N GLU A 202 10.98 11.30 -9.64
CA GLU A 202 10.31 10.32 -8.77
C GLU A 202 8.78 10.29 -8.89
N ASP A 203 8.16 11.41 -9.28
CA ASP A 203 6.70 11.53 -9.43
C ASP A 203 6.13 10.79 -10.66
N GLY A 204 7.01 10.30 -11.54
CA GLY A 204 6.65 9.53 -12.73
C GLY A 204 6.01 8.18 -12.41
N ASP A 205 5.42 7.54 -13.42
CA ASP A 205 4.72 6.26 -13.24
C ASP A 205 5.63 5.02 -13.43
N ARG A 206 6.95 5.20 -13.56
CA ARG A 206 7.89 4.07 -13.74
C ARG A 206 8.08 3.27 -12.46
N TYR A 207 8.42 3.94 -11.36
CA TYR A 207 8.64 3.32 -10.06
C TYR A 207 7.41 3.53 -9.21
N ILE A 208 6.57 2.51 -9.12
CA ILE A 208 5.31 2.59 -8.38
C ILE A 208 5.54 2.05 -6.97
N GLU A 209 5.27 2.87 -5.96
CA GLU A 209 5.21 2.43 -4.56
C GLU A 209 4.12 1.36 -4.43
N ILE A 210 4.49 0.15 -4.00
CA ILE A 210 3.55 -0.96 -3.85
C ILE A 210 3.21 -1.23 -2.39
N TRP A 211 4.17 -1.05 -1.47
CA TRP A 211 3.98 -1.43 -0.07
C TRP A 211 4.78 -0.52 0.87
N ASN A 212 4.08 0.13 1.79
CA ASN A 212 4.68 0.92 2.87
C ASN A 212 4.65 0.12 4.18
N LEU A 213 5.79 0.04 4.88
CA LEU A 213 5.97 -0.59 6.19
C LEU A 213 6.32 0.50 7.21
N VAL A 214 5.35 0.85 8.05
CA VAL A 214 5.45 1.89 9.08
C VAL A 214 5.82 1.26 10.42
N PHE A 215 6.88 1.77 11.02
CA PHE A 215 7.34 1.38 12.35
C PHE A 215 6.79 2.37 13.37
N MET A 216 5.57 2.10 13.83
CA MET A 216 4.84 2.93 14.79
C MET A 216 5.63 3.07 16.09
N GLN A 217 6.07 4.29 16.36
CA GLN A 217 6.93 4.61 17.52
C GLN A 217 6.40 5.77 18.35
N TYR A 218 5.61 6.67 17.75
CA TYR A 218 5.19 7.90 18.40
C TYR A 218 3.68 8.12 18.26
N ASP A 219 3.10 8.83 19.21
CA ASP A 219 1.84 9.54 19.08
C ASP A 219 2.12 11.03 18.90
N ARG A 220 1.52 11.65 17.89
CA ARG A 220 1.67 13.09 17.62
C ARG A 220 0.47 13.84 18.18
N ASP A 221 0.71 14.86 18.98
CA ASP A 221 -0.35 15.73 19.48
C ASP A 221 -0.63 16.95 18.57
N ASP A 222 -1.62 17.77 18.92
CA ASP A 222 -2.02 18.96 18.14
C ASP A 222 -0.94 20.05 18.08
N SER A 223 0.06 20.02 18.97
CA SER A 223 1.21 20.93 18.96
C SER A 223 2.35 20.42 18.04
N GLY A 224 2.25 19.16 17.60
CA GLY A 224 3.27 18.46 16.84
C GLY A 224 4.31 17.74 17.70
N GLU A 225 4.13 17.70 19.03
CA GLU A 225 5.01 16.97 19.94
C GLU A 225 4.85 15.46 19.72
N LEU A 226 5.98 14.75 19.71
CA LEU A 226 6.03 13.30 19.52
C LEU A 226 6.26 12.60 20.86
N THR A 227 5.24 11.91 21.36
CA THR A 227 5.34 11.09 22.58
C THR A 227 5.54 9.63 22.21
N PRO A 228 6.52 8.90 22.79
CA PRO A 228 6.70 7.47 22.50
C PRO A 228 5.45 6.64 22.80
N LEU A 229 5.08 5.74 21.88
CA LEU A 229 4.02 4.77 22.10
C LEU A 229 4.42 3.76 23.19
N PRO A 230 3.45 3.18 23.93
CA PRO A 230 3.75 2.21 24.99
C PRO A 230 4.52 0.98 24.50
N ARG A 231 4.32 0.60 23.24
CA ARG A 231 4.98 -0.53 22.58
C ARG A 231 5.26 -0.21 21.11
N PRO A 232 6.52 -0.28 20.65
CA PRO A 232 6.82 -0.25 19.23
C PRO A 232 6.01 -1.29 18.47
N SER A 233 5.39 -0.86 17.38
CA SER A 233 4.37 -1.64 16.67
C SER A 233 4.56 -1.51 15.16
N VAL A 234 3.93 -2.38 14.38
CA VAL A 234 4.03 -2.37 12.91
C VAL A 234 2.66 -2.12 12.32
N ASP A 235 2.61 -1.21 11.37
CA ASP A 235 1.52 -1.01 10.43
C ASP A 235 2.09 -1.15 9.01
N THR A 236 1.36 -1.78 8.12
CA THR A 236 1.76 -1.83 6.71
C THR A 236 0.56 -1.60 5.83
N GLY A 237 0.77 -0.97 4.67
CA GLY A 237 -0.26 -0.81 3.65
C GLY A 237 0.28 -1.07 2.25
N MET A 238 -0.31 -2.02 1.54
CA MET A 238 -0.07 -2.30 0.13
C MET A 238 -1.34 -2.02 -0.68
N GLY A 239 -1.21 -1.27 -1.77
CA GLY A 239 -2.32 -1.02 -2.68
C GLY A 239 -2.67 -2.28 -3.48
N LEU A 240 -3.86 -2.84 -3.27
CA LEU A 240 -4.31 -4.06 -3.96
C LEU A 240 -4.31 -3.87 -5.48
N GLU A 241 -4.81 -2.72 -5.96
CA GLU A 241 -4.87 -2.39 -7.38
C GLU A 241 -3.48 -2.26 -8.01
N ARG A 242 -2.52 -1.67 -7.29
CA ARG A 242 -1.13 -1.52 -7.75
C ARG A 242 -0.46 -2.89 -7.87
N LEU A 243 -0.61 -3.76 -6.87
CA LEU A 243 -0.09 -5.13 -6.95
C LEU A 243 -0.79 -5.92 -8.08
N ALA A 244 -2.10 -5.73 -8.26
CA ALA A 244 -2.85 -6.40 -9.32
C ALA A 244 -2.38 -5.98 -10.72
N ALA A 245 -2.07 -4.70 -10.94
CA ALA A 245 -1.51 -4.25 -12.21
C ALA A 245 -0.22 -5.01 -12.55
N ILE A 246 0.69 -5.11 -11.59
CA ILE A 246 1.96 -5.82 -11.75
C ILE A 246 1.75 -7.30 -12.05
N LEU A 247 0.94 -7.99 -11.24
CA LEU A 247 0.72 -9.44 -11.37
C LEU A 247 -0.10 -9.82 -12.61
N GLN A 248 -0.89 -8.89 -13.15
CA GLN A 248 -1.61 -9.07 -14.41
C GLN A 248 -0.79 -8.61 -15.63
N GLY A 249 0.42 -8.08 -15.43
CA GLY A 249 1.34 -7.69 -16.49
C GLY A 249 0.94 -6.39 -17.19
N VAL A 250 0.18 -5.53 -16.53
CA VAL A 250 -0.26 -4.22 -17.03
C VAL A 250 0.40 -3.10 -16.25
N HIS A 251 0.41 -1.89 -16.80
CA HIS A 251 1.06 -0.74 -16.17
C HIS A 251 0.08 0.06 -15.32
N SER A 252 -1.12 0.26 -15.83
CA SER A 252 -2.15 1.08 -15.18
C SER A 252 -3.09 0.25 -14.32
N ASN A 253 -3.46 0.77 -13.15
CA ASN A 253 -4.50 0.16 -12.33
C ASN A 253 -5.83 0.05 -13.10
N TYR A 254 -6.09 0.95 -14.05
CA TYR A 254 -7.31 0.94 -14.87
C TYR A 254 -7.33 -0.21 -15.90
N GLU A 255 -6.22 -0.91 -16.12
CA GLU A 255 -6.09 -2.05 -17.03
C GLU A 255 -6.35 -3.39 -16.34
N ILE A 256 -6.49 -3.42 -15.00
CA ILE A 256 -6.75 -4.66 -14.27
C ILE A 256 -8.18 -5.18 -14.54
N ASP A 257 -8.37 -6.49 -14.32
CA ASP A 257 -9.65 -7.19 -14.48
C ASP A 257 -10.87 -6.44 -13.90
N LEU A 258 -10.76 -5.92 -12.68
CA LEU A 258 -11.82 -5.15 -12.02
C LEU A 258 -12.16 -3.85 -12.75
N PHE A 259 -11.17 -3.04 -13.08
CA PHE A 259 -11.42 -1.75 -13.74
C PHE A 259 -11.86 -1.93 -15.19
N GLN A 260 -11.32 -2.92 -15.91
CA GLN A 260 -11.76 -3.24 -17.25
C GLN A 260 -13.25 -3.64 -17.31
N ALA A 261 -13.74 -4.36 -16.30
CA ALA A 261 -15.17 -4.65 -16.18
C ALA A 261 -15.99 -3.37 -15.92
N LEU A 262 -15.55 -2.52 -15.00
CA LEU A 262 -16.25 -1.26 -14.66
C LEU A 262 -16.24 -0.24 -15.81
N ILE A 263 -15.12 -0.08 -16.51
CA ILE A 263 -14.98 0.83 -17.65
C ILE A 263 -15.92 0.40 -18.79
N LYS A 264 -16.01 -0.90 -19.08
CA LYS A 264 -16.96 -1.44 -20.08
C LYS A 264 -18.41 -1.20 -19.67
N ALA A 265 -18.73 -1.37 -18.38
CA ALA A 265 -20.06 -1.08 -17.87
C ALA A 265 -20.40 0.43 -17.97
N ALA A 266 -19.46 1.30 -17.60
CA ALA A 266 -19.59 2.75 -17.72
C ALA A 266 -19.81 3.16 -19.19
N ALA A 267 -19.00 2.64 -20.11
CA ALA A 267 -19.11 2.91 -21.54
C ALA A 267 -20.49 2.50 -22.10
N ALA A 268 -21.02 1.36 -21.66
CA ALA A 268 -22.34 0.90 -22.07
C ALA A 268 -23.47 1.82 -21.60
N VAL A 269 -23.41 2.35 -20.37
CA VAL A 269 -24.46 3.25 -19.85
C VAL A 269 -24.33 4.69 -20.36
N THR A 270 -23.13 5.14 -20.73
CA THR A 270 -22.88 6.49 -21.28
C THR A 270 -22.90 6.53 -22.81
N ASN A 271 -23.05 5.39 -23.49
CA ASN A 271 -22.91 5.23 -24.94
C ASN A 271 -21.55 5.73 -25.48
N THR A 272 -20.49 5.61 -24.69
CA THR A 272 -19.13 5.99 -25.09
C THR A 272 -18.47 4.85 -25.85
N GLN A 273 -18.01 5.09 -27.08
CA GLN A 273 -17.35 4.07 -27.91
C GLN A 273 -15.84 3.96 -27.63
N ASP A 274 -15.21 5.08 -27.29
CA ASP A 274 -13.79 5.15 -26.97
C ASP A 274 -13.54 4.73 -25.51
N LEU A 275 -13.08 3.48 -25.32
CA LEU A 275 -12.79 2.92 -24.00
C LEU A 275 -11.55 3.54 -23.33
N GLU A 276 -10.71 4.25 -24.08
CA GLU A 276 -9.53 4.94 -23.55
C GLU A 276 -9.85 6.34 -23.01
N ASN A 277 -11.10 6.78 -23.13
CA ASN A 277 -11.51 8.07 -22.62
C ASN A 277 -11.36 8.15 -21.09
N ASN A 278 -10.53 9.10 -20.61
CA ASN A 278 -10.28 9.30 -19.18
C ASN A 278 -11.55 9.47 -18.34
N SER A 279 -12.64 10.00 -18.90
CA SER A 279 -13.91 10.15 -18.19
C SER A 279 -14.48 8.80 -17.75
N LEU A 280 -14.25 7.72 -18.51
CA LEU A 280 -14.68 6.37 -18.12
C LEU A 280 -13.89 5.86 -16.92
N ARG A 281 -12.59 6.19 -16.84
CA ARG A 281 -11.72 5.87 -15.70
C ARG A 281 -12.21 6.59 -14.44
N VAL A 282 -12.54 7.88 -14.57
CA VAL A 282 -13.12 8.69 -13.47
C VAL A 282 -14.46 8.13 -13.00
N ILE A 283 -15.38 7.78 -13.91
CA ILE A 283 -16.68 7.18 -13.55
C ILE A 283 -16.48 5.84 -12.83
N ALA A 284 -15.59 4.98 -13.35
CA ALA A 284 -15.29 3.68 -12.78
C ALA A 284 -14.67 3.78 -11.37
N ASP A 285 -13.87 4.80 -11.10
CA ASP A 285 -13.36 5.10 -9.77
C ASP A 285 -14.48 5.62 -8.84
N HIS A 286 -15.19 6.67 -9.25
CA HIS A 286 -16.15 7.37 -8.39
C HIS A 286 -17.35 6.50 -8.00
N ILE A 287 -17.81 5.59 -8.88
CA ILE A 287 -18.89 4.67 -8.51
C ILE A 287 -18.49 3.75 -7.36
N ARG A 288 -17.20 3.39 -7.24
CA ARG A 288 -16.69 2.58 -6.11
C ARG A 288 -16.68 3.35 -4.80
N ALA A 289 -16.44 4.66 -4.85
CA ALA A 289 -16.44 5.52 -3.67
C ALA A 289 -17.85 5.92 -3.21
N CYS A 290 -18.77 6.13 -4.15
CA CYS A 290 -20.12 6.63 -3.87
C CYS A 290 -21.14 5.56 -3.45
N ALA A 291 -20.97 4.31 -3.89
CA ALA A 291 -21.90 3.20 -3.62
C ALA A 291 -21.70 2.57 -2.23
#